data_AF-A0A1G7P0U5-F1
#
_entry.id   AF-A0A1G7P0U5-F1
#
_cell.length_a   1.000
_cell.length_b   1.000
_cell.length_c   1.000
_cell.angle_alpha   90.00
_cell.angle_beta   90.00
_cell.angle_gamma   90.00
#
_symmetry.space_group_name_H-M   'P 1'
#
loop_
_entity.id
_entity.type
_entity.pdbx_description
1 polymer ?
#
loop_
_entity_poly.entity_id
_entity_poly.type
_entity_poly.pdbx_seq_one_letter_code
_entity_poly.pdbx_strand_id
1 'polypeptide(L)'
;MWTGTGPRELRRVVEFDEAFSQNPMVQVSLSMLDIDQTTNHRVDITAEMVSEDGFVIVFRTWGDTKIARVRADWMAIGPVRHEDDWNLY
;
A
#
# COMPACT_ATOMS: atom_id res chain seq x y z
N MET A 1 -7.09 -13.20 -5.69
CA MET A 1 -6.89 -13.25 -7.16
C MET A 1 -6.60 -14.70 -7.54
N TRP A 2 -7.58 -15.58 -7.29
CA TRP A 2 -7.40 -17.02 -7.44
C TRP A 2 -7.54 -17.48 -8.90
N THR A 3 -8.34 -16.76 -9.67
CA THR A 3 -8.63 -17.01 -11.09
C THR A 3 -8.07 -15.89 -11.98
N GLY A 4 -8.11 -16.11 -13.29
CA GLY A 4 -7.59 -15.18 -14.30
C GLY A 4 -6.10 -15.36 -14.59
N THR A 5 -5.65 -14.82 -15.72
CA THR A 5 -4.26 -14.80 -16.16
C THR A 5 -3.86 -13.40 -16.60
N GLY A 6 -2.56 -13.16 -16.75
CA GLY A 6 -2.03 -11.85 -17.12
C GLY A 6 -2.06 -10.84 -15.96
N PRO A 7 -1.84 -9.55 -16.25
CA PRO A 7 -1.77 -8.49 -15.23
C PRO A 7 -3.09 -8.36 -14.46
N ARG A 8 -3.01 -8.41 -13.14
CA ARG A 8 -4.13 -8.22 -12.22
C ARG A 8 -3.66 -7.37 -11.05
N GLU A 9 -4.47 -6.41 -10.65
CA GLU A 9 -4.17 -5.53 -9.51
C GLU A 9 -5.37 -5.36 -8.57
N LEU A 10 -5.07 -5.09 -7.31
CA LEU A 10 -6.02 -4.67 -6.28
C LEU A 10 -5.49 -3.37 -5.69
N ARG A 11 -6.36 -2.39 -5.56
CA ARG A 11 -6.07 -1.09 -4.95
C ARG A 11 -6.85 -0.97 -3.66
N ARG A 12 -6.18 -0.58 -2.58
CA ARG A 12 -6.79 -0.32 -1.29
C ARG A 12 -6.42 1.08 -0.82
N VAL A 13 -7.42 1.95 -0.71
CA VAL A 13 -7.26 3.27 -0.09
C VAL A 13 -7.05 3.10 1.41
N VAL A 14 -6.08 3.81 1.93
CA VAL A 14 -5.77 3.95 3.36
C VAL A 14 -5.84 5.43 3.68
N GLU A 15 -6.67 5.78 4.65
CA GLU A 15 -6.77 7.12 5.22
C GLU A 15 -5.98 7.14 6.53
N PHE A 16 -5.23 8.21 6.78
CA PHE A 16 -4.57 8.41 8.05
C PHE A 16 -5.57 8.95 9.07
N ASP A 17 -5.42 8.58 10.35
CA ASP A 17 -6.29 9.08 11.42
C ASP A 17 -6.08 10.59 11.64
N GLU A 18 -4.89 11.11 11.32
CA GLU A 18 -4.52 12.52 11.34
C GLU A 18 -3.71 12.86 10.09
N ALA A 19 -3.97 14.03 9.51
CA ALA A 19 -3.27 14.50 8.32
C ALA A 19 -1.83 14.95 8.66
N PHE A 20 -0.88 14.60 7.80
CA PHE A 20 0.47 15.16 7.87
C PHE A 20 0.50 16.61 7.38
N SER A 21 1.49 17.39 7.80
CA SER A 21 1.67 18.78 7.33
C SER A 21 2.16 18.86 5.88
N GLN A 22 2.75 17.78 5.37
CA GLN A 22 3.24 17.59 4.00
C GLN A 22 3.18 16.08 3.69
N ASN A 23 3.23 15.71 2.40
CA ASN A 23 3.22 14.29 2.00
C ASN A 23 4.27 13.48 2.78
N PRO A 24 3.87 12.44 3.55
CA PRO A 24 4.80 11.60 4.27
C PRO A 24 5.56 10.67 3.33
N MET A 25 6.65 10.10 3.81
CA MET A 25 7.21 8.89 3.21
C MET A 25 6.40 7.69 3.68
N VAL A 26 5.95 6.85 2.74
CA VAL A 26 5.18 5.63 3.03
C VAL A 26 5.94 4.39 2.60
N GLN A 27 6.14 3.47 3.52
CA GLN A 27 6.65 2.12 3.26
C GLN A 27 5.49 1.11 3.35
N VAL A 28 5.41 0.21 2.37
CA VAL A 28 4.49 -0.94 2.37
C VAL A 28 5.29 -2.23 2.34
N SER A 29 4.78 -3.27 2.98
CA SER A 29 5.40 -4.59 2.99
C SER A 29 4.34 -5.70 2.96
N LEU A 30 4.76 -6.88 2.47
CA LEU A 30 3.97 -8.10 2.58
C LEU A 30 4.23 -8.72 3.96
N SER A 31 3.19 -8.86 4.77
CA SER A 31 3.27 -9.53 6.08
C SER A 31 2.73 -10.95 6.06
N MET A 32 1.98 -11.32 5.01
CA MET A 32 1.59 -12.71 4.73
C MET A 32 1.27 -12.87 3.25
N LEU A 33 1.64 -14.01 2.68
CA LEU A 33 1.26 -14.41 1.33
C LEU A 33 0.80 -15.88 1.32
N ASP A 34 -0.43 -16.12 0.87
CA ASP A 34 -1.00 -17.44 0.61
C ASP A 34 -1.21 -17.59 -0.90
N ILE A 35 -0.36 -18.41 -1.50
CA ILE A 35 -0.12 -18.49 -2.94
C ILE A 35 -0.06 -19.95 -3.36
N ASP A 36 -0.64 -20.25 -4.53
CA ASP A 36 -0.58 -21.58 -5.11
C ASP A 36 0.87 -21.97 -5.46
N GLN A 37 1.28 -23.16 -5.05
CA GLN A 37 2.65 -23.66 -5.19
C GLN A 37 3.03 -24.15 -6.60
N THR A 38 2.07 -24.24 -7.54
CA THR A 38 2.30 -24.87 -8.85
C THR A 38 2.82 -23.91 -9.93
N THR A 39 2.82 -22.61 -9.65
CA THR A 39 3.19 -21.55 -10.60
C THR A 39 4.24 -20.63 -9.99
N ASN A 40 4.97 -19.89 -10.82
CA ASN A 40 5.98 -18.96 -10.29
C ASN A 40 5.32 -17.87 -9.45
N HIS A 41 5.97 -17.52 -8.34
CA HIS A 41 5.51 -16.45 -7.47
C HIS A 41 5.89 -15.10 -8.07
N ARG A 42 4.89 -14.38 -8.59
CA ARG A 42 5.05 -13.04 -9.18
C ARG A 42 4.14 -12.07 -8.46
N VAL A 43 4.71 -11.30 -7.55
CA VAL A 43 3.99 -10.33 -6.71
C VAL A 43 4.76 -9.03 -6.66
N ASP A 44 4.03 -7.92 -6.66
CA ASP A 44 4.55 -6.57 -6.44
C ASP A 44 3.59 -5.83 -5.50
N ILE A 45 4.15 -5.01 -4.60
CA ILE A 45 3.38 -4.14 -3.72
C ILE A 45 4.03 -2.77 -3.70
N THR A 46 3.23 -1.73 -3.91
CA THR A 46 3.71 -0.35 -3.97
C THR A 46 2.70 0.58 -3.27
N ALA A 47 3.21 1.63 -2.64
CA ALA A 47 2.40 2.77 -2.19
C ALA A 47 2.30 3.79 -3.34
N GLU A 48 1.09 4.11 -3.76
CA GLU A 48 0.81 5.11 -4.79
C GLU A 48 -0.06 6.23 -4.24
N MET A 49 -0.10 7.37 -4.95
CA MET A 49 -0.99 8.49 -4.64
C MET A 49 -0.89 8.93 -3.17
N VAL A 50 0.32 9.01 -2.64
CA VAL A 50 0.58 9.46 -1.28
C VAL A 50 0.26 10.95 -1.17
N SER A 51 -0.66 11.30 -0.28
CA SER A 51 -1.02 12.66 0.14
C SER A 51 -0.85 12.82 1.64
N GLU A 52 -1.14 14.02 2.13
CA GLU A 52 -1.18 14.37 3.55
C GLU A 52 -2.22 13.54 4.33
N ASP A 53 -3.34 13.20 3.68
CA ASP A 53 -4.49 12.54 4.31
C ASP A 53 -4.49 11.01 4.14
N GLY A 54 -3.66 10.47 3.26
CA GLY A 54 -3.67 9.04 2.99
C GLY A 54 -2.81 8.60 1.81
N PHE A 55 -3.01 7.36 1.38
CA PHE A 55 -2.35 6.78 0.22
C PHE A 55 -3.12 5.56 -0.30
N VAL A 56 -2.64 4.97 -1.40
CA VAL A 56 -3.21 3.74 -1.95
C VAL A 56 -2.18 2.62 -1.97
N ILE A 57 -2.47 1.52 -1.29
CA ILE A 57 -1.73 0.26 -1.45
C ILE A 57 -2.16 -0.35 -2.78
N VAL A 58 -1.20 -0.57 -3.67
CA VAL A 58 -1.42 -1.30 -4.92
C VAL A 58 -0.68 -2.62 -4.88
N PHE A 59 -1.44 -3.71 -4.85
CA PHE A 59 -0.91 -5.07 -4.96
C PHE A 59 -1.12 -5.59 -6.39
N ARG A 60 -0.07 -6.12 -7.00
CA ARG A 60 -0.07 -6.62 -8.38
C ARG A 60 0.44 -8.04 -8.45
N THR A 61 -0.11 -8.77 -9.42
CA THR A 61 0.39 -10.09 -9.84
C THR A 61 0.18 -10.25 -11.35
N TRP A 62 0.91 -11.17 -11.97
CA TRP A 62 0.80 -11.41 -13.41
C TRP A 62 1.11 -12.85 -13.79
N GLY A 63 0.91 -13.17 -15.07
CA GLY A 63 1.03 -14.52 -15.61
C GLY A 63 -0.09 -15.42 -15.09
N ASP A 64 0.27 -16.64 -14.73
CA ASP A 64 -0.61 -17.70 -14.24
C ASP A 64 -0.66 -17.83 -12.70
N THR A 65 0.04 -16.92 -11.99
CA THR A 65 0.12 -16.88 -10.52
C THR A 65 -1.27 -16.87 -9.86
N LYS A 66 -1.53 -17.69 -8.84
CA LYS A 66 -2.82 -17.67 -8.12
C LYS A 66 -2.64 -17.23 -6.68
N ILE A 67 -3.26 -16.13 -6.31
CA ILE A 67 -3.21 -15.56 -4.96
C ILE A 67 -4.52 -15.87 -4.23
N ALA A 68 -4.45 -16.70 -3.20
CA ALA A 68 -5.57 -16.97 -2.31
C ALA A 68 -5.78 -15.80 -1.35
N ARG A 69 -4.71 -15.40 -0.64
CA ARG A 69 -4.75 -14.31 0.33
C ARG A 69 -3.42 -13.57 0.39
N VAL A 70 -3.50 -12.28 0.70
CA VAL A 70 -2.35 -11.44 1.01
C VAL A 70 -2.68 -10.59 2.22
N ARG A 71 -1.68 -10.31 3.05
CA ARG A 71 -1.73 -9.26 4.07
C ARG A 71 -0.60 -8.28 3.79
N ALA A 72 -0.94 -7.01 3.86
CA ALA A 72 0.01 -5.91 3.74
C ALA A 72 0.04 -5.14 5.06
N ASP A 73 1.24 -4.80 5.49
CA ASP A 73 1.48 -3.85 6.57
C ASP A 73 2.09 -2.59 5.94
N TRP A 74 1.97 -1.46 6.64
CA TRP A 74 2.51 -0.19 6.17
C TRP A 74 2.95 0.68 7.33
N MET A 75 3.83 1.63 7.02
CA MET A 75 4.32 2.65 7.94
C MET A 75 4.44 3.97 7.19
N ALA A 76 3.96 5.06 7.78
CA ALA A 76 4.11 6.41 7.26
C ALA A 76 4.94 7.25 8.25
N ILE A 77 5.93 7.98 7.73
CA ILE A 77 6.77 8.90 8.51
C ILE A 77 6.81 10.23 7.77
N GLY A 78 6.41 11.30 8.44
CA GLY A 78 6.36 12.64 7.87
C GLY A 78 6.19 13.72 8.94
N PRO A 79 6.30 14.99 8.55
CA PRO A 79 6.08 16.12 9.46
C PRO A 79 4.60 16.20 9.86
N VAL A 80 4.34 16.44 11.15
CA VAL A 80 3.01 16.70 11.71
C VAL A 80 2.99 18.12 12.29
N ARG A 81 1.81 18.69 12.48
CA ARG A 81 1.68 19.97 13.17
C ARG A 81 1.93 19.77 14.66
N HIS A 82 2.62 20.73 15.27
CA HIS A 82 2.71 20.83 16.72
C HIS A 82 1.68 21.85 17.23
N GLU A 83 1.19 21.68 18.46
CA GLU A 83 0.20 22.61 19.05
C GLU A 83 0.73 24.05 19.16
N ASP A 84 2.05 24.21 19.29
CA ASP A 84 2.74 25.50 19.39
C ASP A 84 3.14 26.09 18.02
N ASP A 85 2.78 25.46 16.89
CA ASP A 85 3.10 25.98 15.56
C ASP A 85 2.30 27.26 15.28
N TRP A 86 3.00 28.36 15.01
CA TRP A 86 2.39 29.65 14.68
C TRP A 86 1.97 29.68 13.21
N ASN A 87 0.68 29.94 12.95
CA ASN A 87 0.21 30.28 11.60
C ASN A 87 0.62 31.71 11.26
N LEU A 88 1.70 31.84 10.49
CA LEU A 88 2.13 33.10 9.90
C LEU A 88 1.37 33.31 8.58
N TYR A 89 0.22 33.96 8.69
CA TYR A 89 -0.67 34.44 7.61
C TYR A 89 -1.52 33.40 6.88
#